data_AF-A0ABD6S2T2-F1
#
_entry.id   AF-A0ABD6S2T2-F1
#
_cell.length_a   1.000
_cell.length_b   1.000
_cell.length_c   1.000
_cell.angle_alpha   90.00
_cell.angle_beta   90.00
_cell.angle_gamma   90.00
#
_symmetry.space_group_name_H-M   'P 1'
#
loop_
_entity.id
_entity.type
_entity.pdbx_description
1 polymer ?
#
loop_
_entity_poly.entity_id
_entity_poly.type
_entity_poly.pdbx_seq_one_letter_code
_entity_poly.pdbx_strand_id
1 'polypeptide(L)'
;IFYAENKEYDKSITILGRCLTNFNKLDFPRDKAIKLKIIFNLAKCLGMTYQYEEAVKYIDKGIKLAINLNTLYLLGELYYLKGWNLLRFKQQNEEDIANNMKKALFIFELTEKENLIKMVKEKYFENQTEKSHS
;
A
#
# COMPACT_ATOMS: atom_id res chain seq x y z
N ILE A 1 1.19 15.42 -17.68
CA ILE A 1 0.90 16.58 -16.83
C ILE A 1 1.17 16.16 -15.37
N PHE A 2 2.36 15.83 -14.86
CA PHE A 2 3.69 16.47 -14.90
C PHE A 2 3.58 17.99 -14.84
N TYR A 3 3.70 18.60 -13.64
CA TYR A 3 4.30 19.94 -13.42
C TYR A 3 4.44 20.43 -11.95
N ALA A 4 4.07 19.69 -10.88
CA ALA A 4 4.19 20.23 -9.48
C ALA A 4 4.49 19.23 -8.34
N GLU A 5 4.73 17.95 -8.65
CA GLU A 5 4.20 16.85 -7.82
C GLU A 5 4.93 16.54 -6.50
N ASN A 6 6.19 16.94 -6.28
CA ASN A 6 6.87 16.62 -5.01
C ASN A 6 6.40 17.48 -3.82
N LYS A 7 6.01 18.75 -4.05
CA LYS A 7 5.61 19.64 -2.95
C LYS A 7 4.30 19.24 -2.28
N GLU A 8 3.41 18.55 -3.00
CA GLU A 8 2.14 18.11 -2.43
C GLU A 8 2.25 16.79 -1.67
N TYR A 9 3.12 15.86 -2.10
CA TYR A 9 3.35 14.63 -1.34
C TYR A 9 4.02 14.90 0.00
N ASP A 10 5.04 15.77 0.06
CA ASP A 10 5.71 16.10 1.33
C ASP A 10 4.77 16.81 2.32
N LYS A 11 3.94 17.73 1.81
CA LYS A 11 2.86 18.36 2.58
C LYS A 11 1.84 17.32 3.05
N SER A 12 1.44 16.40 2.17
CA SER A 12 0.51 15.33 2.50
C SER A 12 1.07 14.41 3.57
N ILE A 13 2.33 14.00 3.47
CA ILE A 13 3.04 13.19 4.48
C ILE A 13 2.99 13.91 5.83
N THR A 14 3.32 15.21 5.85
CA THR A 14 3.28 16.03 7.07
C THR A 14 1.88 16.08 7.68
N ILE A 15 0.85 16.36 6.86
CA ILE A 15 -0.54 16.46 7.32
C ILE A 15 -1.03 15.09 7.81
N LEU A 16 -0.81 14.02 7.03
CA LEU A 16 -1.24 12.66 7.35
C LEU A 16 -0.54 12.13 8.61
N GLY A 17 0.74 12.44 8.80
CA GLY A 17 1.48 12.12 10.02
C GLY A 17 0.90 12.82 11.26
N ARG A 18 0.53 14.10 11.13
CA ARG A 18 -0.18 14.84 12.20
C ARG A 18 -1.56 14.26 12.46
N CYS A 19 -2.34 13.96 11.41
CA CYS A 19 -3.64 13.32 11.52
C CYS A 19 -3.53 11.98 12.26
N LEU A 20 -2.57 11.13 11.91
CA LEU A 20 -2.37 9.84 12.57
C LEU A 20 -1.97 10.00 14.04
N THR A 21 -1.09 10.96 14.33
CA THR A 21 -0.65 11.27 15.71
C THR A 21 -1.82 11.76 16.56
N ASN A 22 -2.59 12.73 16.08
CA ASN A 22 -3.75 13.26 16.78
C ASN A 22 -4.88 12.22 16.87
N PHE A 23 -5.06 11.40 15.83
CA PHE A 23 -5.99 10.29 15.85
C PHE A 23 -5.64 9.26 16.91
N ASN A 24 -4.43 9.19 17.45
CA ASN A 24 -4.14 8.30 18.59
C ASN A 24 -4.43 8.95 19.95
N LYS A 25 -4.55 10.28 20.02
CA LYS A 25 -4.70 11.09 21.26
C LYS A 25 -6.13 11.40 21.69
N LEU A 26 -7.12 11.29 20.79
CA LEU A 26 -8.54 11.51 21.12
C LEU A 26 -9.09 10.42 22.07
N ASP A 27 -10.04 10.76 22.94
CA ASP A 27 -10.57 9.86 24.00
C ASP A 27 -11.91 9.16 23.67
N PHE A 28 -12.34 9.13 22.41
CA PHE A 28 -13.64 8.57 22.01
C PHE A 28 -13.50 7.33 21.10
N PRO A 29 -14.52 6.44 21.03
CA PRO A 29 -14.51 5.34 20.06
C PRO A 29 -14.42 5.92 18.64
N ARG A 30 -13.31 5.63 17.97
CA ARG A 30 -13.00 6.15 16.64
C ARG A 30 -13.38 5.12 15.59
N ASP A 31 -13.88 5.62 14.46
CA ASP A 31 -13.98 4.81 13.25
C ASP A 31 -12.57 4.41 12.79
N LYS A 32 -12.21 3.16 13.07
CA LYS A 32 -10.89 2.61 12.75
C LYS A 32 -10.69 2.48 11.23
N ALA A 33 -11.73 2.56 10.41
CA ALA A 33 -11.59 2.67 8.95
C ALA A 33 -10.97 4.01 8.53
N ILE A 34 -11.25 5.10 9.26
CA ILE A 34 -10.59 6.40 9.04
C ILE A 34 -9.09 6.27 9.32
N LYS A 35 -8.71 5.60 10.42
CA LYS A 35 -7.29 5.33 10.73
C LYS A 35 -6.62 4.54 9.61
N LEU A 36 -7.30 3.51 9.11
CA LEU A 36 -6.79 2.68 8.03
C LEU A 36 -6.56 3.48 6.75
N LYS A 37 -7.50 4.36 6.39
CA LYS A 37 -7.39 5.26 5.24
C LYS A 37 -6.23 6.26 5.39
N ILE A 38 -6.03 6.83 6.58
CA ILE A 38 -4.89 7.72 6.87
C ILE A 38 -3.56 6.96 6.68
N ILE A 39 -3.45 5.75 7.25
CA ILE A 39 -2.25 4.91 7.13
C ILE A 39 -1.96 4.58 5.67
N PHE A 40 -2.98 4.15 4.91
CA PHE A 40 -2.84 3.82 3.50
C PHE A 40 -2.33 5.01 2.68
N ASN A 41 -2.95 6.19 2.85
CA ASN A 41 -2.54 7.39 2.12
C ASN A 41 -1.13 7.84 2.50
N LEU A 42 -0.76 7.73 3.78
CA LEU A 42 0.59 8.07 4.25
C LEU A 42 1.64 7.17 3.60
N ALA A 43 1.42 5.84 3.66
CA ALA A 43 2.29 4.86 3.02
C ALA A 43 2.42 5.09 1.52
N LYS A 44 1.31 5.41 0.83
CA LYS A 44 1.32 5.71 -0.60
C LYS A 44 2.18 6.92 -0.91
N CYS A 45 2.02 8.02 -0.18
CA CYS A 45 2.82 9.22 -0.40
C CYS A 45 4.30 8.95 -0.11
N LEU A 46 4.63 8.25 0.97
CA LEU A 46 6.00 7.86 1.29
C LEU A 46 6.65 7.08 0.13
N GLY A 47 5.94 6.08 -0.40
CA GLY A 47 6.42 5.30 -1.55
C GLY A 47 6.62 6.15 -2.81
N MET A 48 5.74 7.11 -3.09
CA MET A 48 5.90 8.05 -4.22
C MET A 48 7.08 9.01 -4.03
N THR A 49 7.47 9.30 -2.78
CA THR A 49 8.65 10.10 -2.43
C THR A 49 9.91 9.27 -2.19
N TYR A 50 9.96 8.03 -2.67
CA TYR A 50 11.13 7.13 -2.57
C TYR A 50 11.50 6.71 -1.12
N GLN A 51 10.62 6.97 -0.15
CA GLN A 51 10.81 6.59 1.26
C GLN A 51 10.29 5.17 1.51
N TYR A 52 10.84 4.19 0.79
CA TYR A 52 10.31 2.83 0.72
C TYR A 52 10.31 2.09 2.05
N GLU A 53 11.36 2.24 2.87
CA GLU A 53 11.43 1.64 4.22
C GLU A 53 10.33 2.14 5.13
N GLU A 54 10.12 3.46 5.16
CA GLU A 54 9.10 4.04 6.00
C GLU A 54 7.71 3.69 5.47
N ALA A 55 7.52 3.66 4.14
CA ALA A 55 6.29 3.18 3.53
C ALA A 55 5.94 1.76 3.99
N VAL A 56 6.89 0.81 3.92
CA VAL A 56 6.68 -0.59 4.35
C VAL A 56 6.28 -0.68 5.82
N LYS A 57 6.90 0.10 6.72
CA LYS A 57 6.51 0.13 8.14
C LYS A 57 5.05 0.56 8.34
N TYR A 58 4.58 1.56 7.60
CA TYR A 58 3.17 1.98 7.67
C TYR A 58 2.24 0.98 7.02
N ILE A 59 2.66 0.33 5.92
CA ILE A 59 1.88 -0.71 5.25
C ILE A 59 1.65 -1.88 6.20
N ASP A 60 2.67 -2.35 6.91
CA ASP A 60 2.54 -3.44 7.88
C ASP A 60 1.59 -3.09 9.03
N LYS A 61 1.63 -1.84 9.52
CA LYS A 61 0.66 -1.33 10.50
C LYS A 61 -0.76 -1.32 9.93
N GLY A 62 -0.92 -0.94 8.67
CA GLY A 62 -2.19 -0.92 7.95
C GLY A 62 -2.78 -2.32 7.78
N ILE A 63 -1.96 -3.28 7.33
CA ILE A 63 -2.36 -4.69 7.16
C ILE A 63 -2.81 -5.27 8.50
N LYS A 64 -2.01 -5.10 9.56
CA LYS A 64 -2.37 -5.56 10.90
C LYS A 64 -3.68 -4.93 11.40
N LEU A 65 -3.88 -3.63 11.13
CA LEU A 65 -5.12 -2.96 11.50
C LEU A 65 -6.32 -3.51 10.72
N ALA A 66 -6.23 -3.65 9.40
CA ALA A 66 -7.30 -4.19 8.57
C ALA A 66 -7.69 -5.62 8.99
N ILE A 67 -6.72 -6.48 9.28
CA ILE A 67 -6.94 -7.83 9.83
C ILE A 67 -7.65 -7.76 11.18
N ASN A 68 -7.19 -6.92 12.10
CA ASN A 68 -7.82 -6.75 13.42
C ASN A 68 -9.26 -6.18 13.35
N LEU A 69 -9.62 -5.53 12.24
CA LEU A 69 -10.96 -5.03 11.96
C LEU A 69 -11.84 -6.05 11.24
N ASN A 70 -11.28 -7.20 10.84
CA ASN A 70 -11.94 -8.16 9.96
C ASN A 70 -12.48 -7.49 8.68
N THR A 71 -11.71 -6.57 8.09
CA THR A 71 -12.13 -5.83 6.89
C THR A 71 -11.22 -6.09 5.70
N LEU A 72 -11.83 -6.23 4.53
CA LEU A 72 -11.11 -6.25 3.24
C LEU A 72 -10.90 -4.84 2.69
N TYR A 73 -11.51 -3.81 3.29
CA TYR A 73 -11.32 -2.41 2.88
C TYR A 73 -9.85 -2.03 2.93
N LEU A 74 -9.29 -1.62 1.79
CA LEU A 74 -7.87 -1.28 1.57
C LEU A 74 -6.85 -2.42 1.80
N LEU A 75 -7.26 -3.62 2.19
CA LEU A 75 -6.32 -4.71 2.51
C LEU A 75 -5.57 -5.19 1.27
N GLY A 76 -6.28 -5.37 0.14
CA GLY A 76 -5.66 -5.72 -1.13
C GLY A 76 -4.70 -4.62 -1.63
N GLU A 77 -5.11 -3.36 -1.52
CA GLU A 77 -4.29 -2.21 -1.88
C GLU A 77 -3.01 -2.09 -1.03
N LEU A 78 -3.10 -2.43 0.26
CA LEU A 78 -1.93 -2.46 1.15
C LEU A 78 -0.95 -3.57 0.76
N TYR A 79 -1.43 -4.78 0.47
CA TYR A 79 -0.56 -5.87 -0.02
C TYR A 79 0.10 -5.50 -1.36
N TYR A 80 -0.65 -4.92 -2.29
CA TYR A 80 -0.09 -4.45 -3.56
C TYR A 80 0.99 -3.39 -3.33
N LEU A 81 0.71 -2.40 -2.48
CA LEU A 81 1.64 -1.33 -2.16
C LEU A 81 2.91 -1.88 -1.49
N LYS A 82 2.80 -2.93 -0.65
CA LYS A 82 3.97 -3.59 -0.05
C LYS A 82 4.86 -4.19 -1.13
N GLY A 83 4.29 -5.01 -2.03
CA GLY A 83 5.02 -5.61 -3.15
C GLY A 83 5.66 -4.55 -4.06
N TRP A 84 4.94 -3.46 -4.34
CA TRP A 84 5.43 -2.36 -5.17
C TRP A 84 6.64 -1.62 -4.55
N ASN A 85 6.63 -1.40 -3.24
CA ASN A 85 7.76 -0.79 -2.53
C ASN A 85 8.94 -1.77 -2.44
N LEU A 86 8.70 -3.05 -2.13
CA LEU A 86 9.74 -4.09 -2.07
C LEU A 86 10.47 -4.28 -3.41
N LEU A 87 9.77 -4.18 -4.54
CA LEU A 87 10.39 -4.17 -5.88
C LEU A 87 11.36 -3.00 -6.11
N ARG A 88 11.30 -1.94 -5.30
CA ARG A 88 12.15 -0.75 -5.41
C ARG A 88 13.23 -0.68 -4.33
N PHE A 89 13.26 -1.67 -3.45
CA PHE A 89 14.38 -1.86 -2.53
C PHE A 89 15.61 -2.38 -3.26
N LYS A 90 16.79 -2.05 -2.71
CA LYS A 90 18.09 -2.52 -3.23
C LYS A 90 18.33 -4.03 -3.00
N GLN A 91 17.72 -4.62 -1.97
CA GLN A 91 17.81 -6.05 -1.65
C GLN A 91 16.42 -6.66 -1.76
N GLN A 92 16.07 -7.10 -2.97
CA GLN A 92 14.75 -7.65 -3.26
C GLN A 92 14.65 -9.09 -2.74
N ASN A 93 13.64 -9.36 -1.92
CA ASN A 93 13.20 -10.72 -1.65
C ASN A 93 12.05 -11.05 -2.61
N GLU A 94 12.36 -11.75 -3.70
CA GLU A 94 11.40 -12.07 -4.76
C GLU A 94 10.21 -12.88 -4.26
N GLU A 95 10.43 -13.77 -3.29
CA GLU A 95 9.37 -14.58 -2.70
C GLU A 95 8.39 -13.69 -1.91
N ASP A 96 8.91 -12.77 -1.08
CA ASP A 96 8.06 -11.83 -0.33
C ASP A 96 7.27 -10.92 -1.28
N ILE A 97 7.91 -10.41 -2.34
CA ILE A 97 7.23 -9.61 -3.37
C ILE A 97 6.10 -10.42 -4.01
N ALA A 98 6.37 -11.64 -4.49
CA ALA A 98 5.39 -12.49 -5.14
C ALA A 98 4.23 -12.83 -4.20
N ASN A 99 4.52 -13.13 -2.93
CA ASN A 99 3.51 -13.42 -1.92
C ASN A 99 2.59 -12.21 -1.66
N ASN A 100 3.14 -10.99 -1.59
CA ASN A 100 2.33 -9.78 -1.46
C ASN A 100 1.47 -9.52 -2.70
N MET A 101 2.00 -9.69 -3.91
CA MET A 101 1.24 -9.51 -5.16
C MET A 101 0.11 -10.53 -5.30
N LYS A 102 0.35 -11.81 -4.94
CA LYS A 102 -0.68 -12.87 -4.93
C LYS A 102 -1.80 -12.56 -3.94
N LYS A 103 -1.47 -12.13 -2.71
CA LYS A 103 -2.48 -11.73 -1.71
C LYS A 103 -3.32 -10.55 -2.17
N ALA A 104 -2.69 -9.55 -2.79
CA ALA A 104 -3.40 -8.41 -3.36
C ALA A 104 -4.40 -8.86 -4.43
N LEU A 105 -3.93 -9.68 -5.39
CA LEU A 105 -4.77 -10.22 -6.46
C LEU A 105 -5.96 -11.01 -5.91
N PHE A 106 -5.73 -11.93 -4.99
CA PHE A 106 -6.79 -12.73 -4.36
C PHE A 106 -7.88 -11.86 -3.71
N ILE A 107 -7.48 -10.80 -2.99
CA ILE A 107 -8.45 -9.90 -2.36
C ILE A 107 -9.19 -9.06 -3.39
N PHE A 108 -8.52 -8.61 -4.46
CA PHE A 108 -9.18 -7.87 -5.53
C PHE A 108 -10.18 -8.73 -6.30
N GLU A 109 -9.87 -10.01 -6.53
CA GLU A 109 -10.79 -10.99 -7.10
C GLU A 109 -11.98 -11.24 -6.16
N LEU A 110 -11.74 -11.44 -4.86
CA LEU A 110 -12.79 -11.63 -3.86
C LEU A 110 -13.70 -10.40 -3.69
N THR A 111 -13.21 -9.20 -4.01
CA THR A 111 -13.94 -7.94 -3.87
C THR A 111 -14.36 -7.32 -5.20
N GLU A 112 -14.29 -8.09 -6.29
CA GLU A 112 -14.73 -7.71 -7.64
C GLU A 112 -14.13 -6.38 -8.15
N LYS A 113 -12.87 -6.09 -7.78
CA LYS A 113 -12.17 -4.87 -8.19
C LYS A 113 -11.47 -5.06 -9.54
N GLU A 114 -12.24 -5.27 -10.60
CA GLU A 114 -11.75 -5.60 -11.95
C GLU A 114 -10.59 -4.73 -12.45
N ASN A 115 -10.69 -3.41 -12.25
CA ASN A 115 -9.64 -2.48 -12.65
C ASN A 115 -8.30 -2.74 -11.92
N LEU A 116 -8.34 -3.16 -10.65
CA LEU A 116 -7.15 -3.49 -9.87
C LEU A 116 -6.62 -4.89 -10.22
N ILE A 117 -7.52 -5.86 -10.47
CA ILE A 117 -7.15 -7.21 -10.94
C ILE A 117 -6.31 -7.09 -12.22
N LYS A 118 -6.84 -6.37 -13.21
CA LYS A 118 -6.16 -6.11 -14.49
C LYS A 118 -4.80 -5.43 -14.27
N MET A 119 -4.77 -4.38 -13.43
CA MET A 119 -3.52 -3.67 -13.11
C MET A 119 -2.43 -4.60 -12.52
N VAL A 120 -2.78 -5.51 -11.61
CA VAL A 120 -1.79 -6.41 -10.98
C VAL A 120 -1.29 -7.45 -11.97
N LYS A 121 -2.17 -8.01 -12.81
CA LYS A 121 -1.80 -9.01 -13.84
C LYS A 121 -0.83 -8.41 -14.85
N GLU A 122 -1.16 -7.27 -15.44
CA GLU A 122 -0.34 -6.58 -16.43
C GLU A 122 1.01 -6.10 -15.85
N LYS A 123 0.99 -5.47 -14.67
CA LYS A 123 2.23 -4.86 -14.13
C LYS A 123 3.19 -5.84 -13.50
N TYR A 124 2.73 -6.99 -13.03
CA TYR A 124 3.57 -7.94 -12.32
C TYR A 124 3.59 -9.30 -12.98
N PHE A 125 2.46 -10.00 -13.10
CA PHE A 125 2.46 -11.42 -13.48
C PHE A 125 2.85 -11.66 -14.94
N GLU A 126 2.34 -10.87 -15.88
CA GLU A 126 2.69 -10.98 -17.30
C GLU A 126 4.17 -10.67 -17.55
N ASN A 127 4.71 -9.66 -16.86
CA ASN A 127 6.14 -9.32 -16.91
C ASN A 127 7.06 -10.42 -16.33
N GLN A 128 6.57 -11.30 -15.44
CA GLN A 128 7.37 -12.42 -14.93
C GLN A 128 7.38 -13.59 -15.92
N THR A 129 6.27 -13.85 -16.61
CA THR A 129 6.21 -14.92 -17.63
C THR A 129 7.15 -14.66 -18.81
N GLU A 130 7.28 -13.41 -19.24
CA GLU A 130 8.22 -13.05 -20.30
C GLU A 130 9.68 -13.27 -19.89
N LYS A 131 10.06 -12.93 -18.65
CA LYS A 131 11.41 -13.16 -18.11
C LYS A 131 11.78 -14.63 -17.95
N SER A 132 10.81 -15.52 -17.73
CA SER A 132 11.07 -16.96 -17.64
C SER A 132 11.29 -17.64 -19.00
N HIS A 133 11.02 -16.93 -20.09
CA HIS A 133 11.14 -17.43 -21.47
C HIS A 133 12.29 -16.78 -22.26
N SER A 134 13.08 -15.92 -21.63
CA SER A 134 14.28 -15.26 -22.18
C SER A 134 15.55 -15.75 -21.50
#